data_AF-A0A6G0WP13-F1
#
_entry.id   AF-A0A6G0WP13-F1
#
_cell.length_a   1.000
_cell.length_b   1.000
_cell.length_c   1.000
_cell.angle_alpha   90.00
_cell.angle_beta   90.00
_cell.angle_gamma   90.00
#
_symmetry.space_group_name_H-M   'P 1'
#
loop_
_entity.id
_entity.type
_entity.pdbx_description
1 polymer ?
#
loop_
_entity_poly.entity_id
_entity_poly.type
_entity_poly.pdbx_seq_one_letter_code
_entity_poly.pdbx_strand_id
1 'polypeptide(L)'
;MYKGRKEIIVNGLDTLHSADYGGMAKEMIGKMEEHLVDPSMKEWILPAFSTTTDHDRIAGSVVMMATMKTYFSYTFNLLCGIPNVTLLGTVQDWEGVQSRVENLRQFGGHMDEWVDVLLVVLDQFVMTAKGQVDVDFHHFEPVDRFVHVASKMPAVVGV
;
A
#
# COMPACT_ATOMS: atom_id res chain seq x y z
N MET A 1 -9.48 -22.29 -21.52
CA MET A 1 -10.02 -22.31 -20.15
C MET A 1 -9.61 -21.01 -19.46
N TYR A 2 -10.60 -20.21 -19.05
CA TYR A 2 -10.39 -18.93 -18.35
C TYR A 2 -9.96 -19.22 -16.90
N LYS A 3 -8.76 -18.78 -16.51
CA LYS A 3 -8.12 -19.09 -15.20
C LYS A 3 -8.41 -18.03 -14.11
N GLY A 4 -9.51 -17.28 -14.23
CA GLY A 4 -9.78 -16.12 -13.37
C GLY A 4 -9.23 -14.82 -13.96
N ARG A 5 -9.52 -13.69 -13.30
CA ARG A 5 -9.06 -12.36 -13.74
C ARG A 5 -7.57 -12.17 -13.44
N LYS A 6 -6.82 -11.61 -14.39
CA LYS A 6 -5.44 -11.19 -14.15
C LYS A 6 -5.45 -9.92 -13.31
N GLU A 7 -4.77 -9.92 -12.16
CA GLU A 7 -4.61 -8.70 -11.38
C GLU A 7 -3.52 -7.81 -11.96
N ILE A 8 -3.83 -6.52 -12.08
CA ILE A 8 -2.92 -5.44 -12.44
C ILE A 8 -2.84 -4.48 -11.25
N ILE A 9 -1.61 -4.22 -10.80
CA ILE A 9 -1.33 -3.35 -9.65
C ILE A 9 -0.52 -2.16 -10.14
N VAL A 10 -0.98 -0.96 -9.80
CA VAL A 10 -0.23 0.30 -9.96
C VAL A 10 0.03 0.86 -8.57
N ASN A 11 1.29 1.16 -8.27
CA ASN A 11 1.71 1.69 -6.98
C ASN A 11 1.82 3.22 -7.07
N GLY A 12 1.14 3.94 -6.19
CA GLY A 12 1.29 5.39 -5.99
C GLY A 12 1.99 5.67 -4.67
N LEU A 13 2.85 6.69 -4.63
CA LEU A 13 3.56 7.11 -3.41
C LEU A 13 2.75 8.14 -2.58
N ASP A 14 1.59 8.55 -3.11
CA ASP A 14 0.76 9.59 -2.54
C ASP A 14 -0.32 9.05 -1.58
N THR A 15 -0.99 9.97 -0.90
CA THR A 15 -2.14 9.66 -0.05
C THR A 15 -3.40 9.42 -0.87
N LEU A 16 -4.43 8.83 -0.24
CA LEU A 16 -5.77 8.69 -0.84
C LEU A 16 -6.31 10.01 -1.41
N HIS A 17 -5.97 11.13 -0.77
CA HIS A 17 -6.48 12.46 -1.12
C HIS A 17 -5.60 13.22 -2.13
N SER A 18 -4.34 12.82 -2.30
CA SER A 18 -3.38 13.52 -3.15
C SER A 18 -2.94 12.72 -4.39
N ALA A 19 -3.26 11.43 -4.44
CA ALA A 19 -2.82 10.56 -5.53
C ALA A 19 -3.33 11.05 -6.90
N ASP A 20 -2.44 11.06 -7.88
CA ASP A 20 -2.79 11.30 -9.28
C ASP A 20 -3.45 10.05 -9.91
N TYR A 21 -4.74 9.87 -9.60
CA TYR A 21 -5.54 8.79 -10.19
C TYR A 21 -5.60 8.86 -11.72
N GLY A 22 -5.43 10.05 -12.31
CA GLY A 22 -5.39 10.21 -13.76
C GLY A 22 -4.13 9.60 -14.36
N GLY A 23 -2.97 9.91 -13.78
CA GLY A 23 -1.70 9.27 -14.08
C GLY A 23 -1.74 7.76 -13.86
N MET A 24 -2.23 7.33 -12.70
CA MET A 24 -2.31 5.90 -12.35
C MET A 24 -3.25 5.12 -13.28
N ALA A 25 -4.37 5.72 -13.73
CA ALA A 25 -5.25 5.10 -14.72
C ALA A 25 -4.56 4.92 -16.07
N LYS A 26 -3.74 5.89 -16.51
CA LYS A 26 -2.93 5.76 -17.73
C LYS A 26 -1.88 4.66 -17.59
N GLU A 27 -1.21 4.58 -16.44
CA GLU A 27 -0.25 3.51 -16.15
C GLU A 27 -0.92 2.12 -16.16
N MET A 28 -2.14 2.03 -15.62
CA MET A 28 -2.93 0.80 -15.63
C MET A 28 -3.14 0.29 -17.06
N ILE A 29 -3.41 1.17 -18.02
CA ILE A 29 -3.51 0.80 -19.43
C ILE A 29 -2.19 0.23 -19.94
N GLY A 30 -1.06 0.89 -19.69
CA GLY A 30 0.26 0.40 -20.10
C GLY A 30 0.54 -1.02 -19.60
N LYS A 31 0.23 -1.31 -18.33
CA LYS A 31 0.37 -2.66 -17.76
C LYS A 31 -0.62 -3.67 -18.33
N MET A 32 -1.83 -3.24 -18.69
CA MET A 32 -2.79 -4.12 -19.36
C MET A 32 -2.28 -4.57 -20.73
N GLU A 33 -1.62 -3.68 -21.49
CA GLU A 33 -1.09 -3.98 -22.82
C GLU A 33 -0.10 -5.13 -22.85
N GLU A 34 0.71 -5.28 -21.80
CA GLU A 34 1.64 -6.41 -21.63
C GLU A 34 0.93 -7.78 -21.60
N HIS A 35 -0.39 -7.78 -21.46
CA HIS A 35 -1.23 -8.98 -21.36
C HIS A 35 -2.31 -9.05 -22.44
N LEU A 36 -2.40 -8.08 -23.34
CA LEU A 36 -3.31 -8.12 -24.48
C LEU A 36 -2.68 -8.90 -25.63
N VAL A 37 -3.51 -9.70 -26.32
CA VAL A 37 -3.07 -10.43 -27.51
C VAL A 37 -2.75 -9.47 -28.67
N ASP A 38 -3.50 -8.37 -28.76
CA ASP A 38 -3.29 -7.30 -29.72
C ASP A 38 -2.93 -5.99 -28.99
N PRO A 39 -1.65 -5.58 -29.03
CA PRO A 39 -1.21 -4.33 -28.40
C PRO A 39 -1.81 -3.07 -29.03
N SER A 40 -2.31 -3.13 -30.27
CA SER A 40 -2.90 -1.97 -30.94
C SER A 40 -4.29 -1.60 -30.39
N MET A 41 -4.87 -2.44 -29.55
CA MET A 41 -6.22 -2.25 -29.00
C MET A 41 -6.39 -0.93 -28.24
N LYS A 42 -5.35 -0.39 -27.59
CA LYS A 42 -5.44 0.92 -26.95
C LYS A 42 -5.69 2.05 -27.94
N GLU A 43 -5.16 1.93 -29.16
CA GLU A 43 -5.14 3.02 -30.16
C GLU A 43 -6.55 3.25 -30.72
N TRP A 44 -7.37 2.20 -30.69
CA TRP A 44 -8.78 2.25 -31.07
C TRP A 44 -9.68 2.81 -29.96
N ILE A 45 -9.32 2.61 -28.70
CA ILE A 45 -10.18 2.94 -27.55
C ILE A 45 -9.82 4.31 -26.97
N LEU A 46 -8.53 4.64 -26.87
CA LEU A 46 -8.07 5.91 -26.34
C LEU A 46 -8.20 7.01 -27.41
N PRO A 47 -8.74 8.19 -27.04
CA PRO A 47 -8.86 9.28 -27.99
C PRO A 47 -7.46 9.81 -28.39
N ALA A 48 -7.29 10.10 -29.68
CA ALA A 48 -6.05 10.64 -30.26
C ALA A 48 -6.32 11.68 -31.36
N PHE A 49 -7.39 12.46 -31.23
CA PHE A 49 -7.74 13.55 -32.16
C PHE A 49 -6.93 14.81 -31.85
N SER A 50 -6.87 15.75 -32.80
CA SER A 50 -6.16 17.02 -32.63
C SER A 50 -6.71 17.90 -31.50
N THR A 51 -7.95 17.65 -31.07
CA THR A 51 -8.61 18.31 -29.95
C THR A 51 -8.55 17.52 -28.64
N THR A 52 -7.94 16.33 -28.64
CA THR A 52 -7.85 15.48 -27.46
C THR A 52 -6.94 16.08 -26.40
N THR A 53 -7.52 16.31 -25.22
CA THR A 53 -6.84 16.77 -24.01
C THR A 53 -6.40 15.58 -23.14
N ASP A 54 -5.63 15.86 -22.09
CA ASP A 54 -5.26 14.84 -21.11
C ASP A 54 -6.46 14.33 -20.31
N HIS A 55 -7.47 15.17 -20.07
CA HIS A 55 -8.71 14.74 -19.43
C HIS A 55 -9.46 13.71 -20.28
N ASP A 56 -9.48 13.88 -21.60
CA ASP A 56 -10.10 12.94 -22.53
C ASP A 56 -9.38 11.58 -22.51
N ARG A 57 -8.04 11.60 -22.43
CA ARG A 57 -7.22 10.38 -22.32
C ARG A 57 -7.43 9.65 -20.99
N ILE A 58 -7.57 10.39 -19.89
CA ILE A 58 -7.88 9.82 -18.57
C ILE A 58 -9.26 9.16 -18.61
N ALA A 59 -10.27 9.87 -19.12
CA ALA A 59 -11.62 9.31 -19.26
C ALA A 59 -11.63 8.04 -20.13
N GLY A 60 -10.92 8.06 -21.27
CA GLY A 60 -10.75 6.89 -22.12
C GLY A 60 -10.06 5.71 -21.41
N SER A 61 -9.05 6.00 -20.58
CA SER A 61 -8.36 4.97 -19.77
C SER A 61 -9.33 4.30 -18.79
N VAL A 62 -10.15 5.07 -18.08
CA VAL A 62 -11.15 4.53 -17.15
C VAL A 62 -12.21 3.70 -17.89
N VAL A 63 -12.66 4.15 -19.07
CA VAL A 63 -13.60 3.39 -19.92
C VAL A 63 -13.02 2.07 -20.39
N MET A 64 -11.74 2.07 -20.82
CA MET A 64 -11.04 0.85 -21.22
C MET A 64 -10.92 -0.14 -20.06
N MET A 65 -10.55 0.34 -18.86
CA MET A 65 -10.53 -0.47 -17.64
C MET A 65 -11.92 -1.05 -17.33
N ALA A 66 -12.98 -0.25 -17.39
CA ALA A 66 -14.34 -0.72 -17.16
C ALA A 66 -14.75 -1.82 -18.14
N THR A 67 -14.40 -1.66 -19.42
CA THR A 67 -14.70 -2.60 -20.51
C THR A 67 -13.97 -3.93 -20.32
N MET A 68 -12.74 -3.88 -19.81
CA MET A 68 -11.85 -5.04 -19.65
C MET A 68 -11.95 -5.71 -18.27
N LYS A 69 -12.85 -5.25 -17.40
CA LYS A 69 -13.04 -5.74 -16.02
C LYS A 69 -13.41 -7.23 -15.92
N THR A 70 -13.92 -7.84 -16.99
CA THR A 70 -14.17 -9.28 -17.06
C THR A 70 -12.89 -10.09 -17.24
N TYR A 71 -11.80 -9.48 -17.72
CA TYR A 71 -10.50 -10.14 -17.92
C TYR A 71 -9.47 -9.74 -16.86
N PHE A 72 -9.57 -8.53 -16.34
CA PHE A 72 -8.63 -7.97 -15.37
C PHE A 72 -9.28 -7.53 -14.06
N SER A 73 -8.50 -7.61 -12.98
CA SER A 73 -8.77 -6.95 -11.71
C SER A 73 -7.77 -5.82 -11.53
N TYR A 74 -8.19 -4.70 -10.95
CA TYR A 74 -7.39 -3.48 -10.85
C TYR A 74 -7.22 -3.08 -9.40
N THR A 75 -5.98 -2.89 -8.98
CA THR A 75 -5.64 -2.45 -7.62
C THR A 75 -4.73 -1.23 -7.70
N PHE A 76 -5.16 -0.13 -7.09
CA PHE A 76 -4.28 0.99 -6.79
C PHE A 76 -3.73 0.81 -5.38
N ASN A 77 -2.42 0.65 -5.28
CA ASN A 77 -1.74 0.52 -4.00
C ASN A 77 -1.10 1.86 -3.64
N LEU A 78 -1.57 2.50 -2.58
CA LEU A 78 -1.08 3.80 -2.14
C LEU A 78 -0.15 3.61 -0.95
N LEU A 79 1.14 3.88 -1.15
CA LEU A 79 2.20 3.80 -0.15
C LEU A 79 2.26 5.10 0.66
N CYS A 80 1.14 5.48 1.26
CA CYS A 80 0.90 6.83 1.78
C CYS A 80 1.75 7.24 3.01
N GLY A 81 2.59 6.34 3.53
CA GLY A 81 3.47 6.60 4.67
C GLY A 81 2.73 7.04 5.94
N ILE A 82 3.49 7.28 7.01
CA ILE A 82 2.99 7.97 8.22
C ILE A 82 3.67 9.34 8.25
N PRO A 83 2.96 10.44 7.92
CA PRO A 83 3.59 11.74 7.71
C PRO A 83 4.14 12.37 8.99
N ASN A 84 3.51 12.10 10.14
CA ASN A 84 4.00 12.45 11.46
C ASN A 84 3.35 11.57 12.52
N VAL A 85 4.01 11.45 13.67
CA VAL A 85 3.50 10.76 14.85
C VAL A 85 3.55 11.73 16.02
N THR A 86 2.42 11.93 16.69
CA THR A 86 2.36 12.67 17.96
C THR A 86 2.15 11.68 19.09
N LEU A 87 3.15 11.52 19.95
CA LEU A 87 3.06 10.70 21.15
C LEU A 87 2.32 11.47 22.24
N LEU A 88 1.20 10.91 22.71
CA LEU A 88 0.43 11.42 23.84
C LEU A 88 0.65 10.53 25.08
N GLY A 89 0.31 11.03 26.27
CA GLY A 89 0.47 10.30 27.53
C GLY A 89 1.85 10.47 28.16
N THR A 90 2.13 9.64 29.16
CA THR A 90 3.35 9.66 29.97
C THR A 90 4.35 8.59 29.51
N VAL A 91 5.60 8.70 29.94
CA VAL A 91 6.63 7.67 29.71
C VAL A 91 6.16 6.30 30.22
N GLN A 92 5.50 6.28 31.39
CA GLN A 92 5.00 5.06 32.02
C GLN A 92 3.90 4.39 31.18
N ASP A 93 3.09 5.18 30.47
CA ASP A 93 2.07 4.62 29.57
C ASP A 93 2.74 3.84 28.43
N TRP A 94 3.80 4.39 27.84
CA TRP A 94 4.52 3.76 26.73
C TRP A 94 5.35 2.55 27.16
N GLU A 95 6.01 2.59 28.32
CA GLU A 95 6.66 1.41 28.92
C GLU A 95 5.61 0.31 29.25
N GLY A 96 4.42 0.72 29.67
CA GLY A 96 3.27 -0.16 29.87
C GLY A 96 2.76 -0.82 28.58
N VAL A 97 2.75 -0.10 27.46
CA VAL A 97 2.42 -0.66 26.14
C VAL A 97 3.49 -1.66 25.70
N GLN A 98 4.77 -1.28 25.78
CA GLN A 98 5.90 -2.14 25.39
C GLN A 98 5.90 -3.47 26.14
N SER A 99 5.73 -3.46 27.46
CA SER A 99 5.70 -4.68 28.27
C SER A 99 4.53 -5.61 27.94
N ARG A 100 3.39 -5.08 27.51
CA ARG A 100 2.21 -5.90 27.17
C ARG A 100 2.36 -6.61 25.84
N VAL A 101 3.14 -6.06 24.92
CA VAL A 101 3.35 -6.64 23.58
C VAL A 101 4.03 -8.00 23.63
N GLU A 102 4.88 -8.25 24.64
CA GLU A 102 5.49 -9.57 24.85
C GLU A 102 4.44 -10.69 25.04
N ASN A 103 3.28 -10.38 25.62
CA ASN A 103 2.21 -11.37 25.79
C ASN A 103 1.63 -11.85 24.45
N LEU A 104 1.83 -11.13 23.35
CA LEU A 104 1.33 -11.51 22.04
C LEU A 104 2.07 -12.74 21.48
N ARG A 105 3.30 -13.01 21.95
CA ARG A 105 4.04 -14.23 21.60
C ARG A 105 3.28 -15.52 21.89
N GLN A 106 2.38 -15.51 22.89
CA GLN A 106 1.57 -16.68 23.23
C GLN A 106 0.69 -17.18 22.07
N PHE A 107 0.39 -16.35 21.08
CA PHE A 107 -0.38 -16.73 19.90
C PHE A 107 0.45 -17.48 18.84
N GLY A 108 1.79 -17.49 18.97
CA GLY A 108 2.72 -18.29 18.17
C GLY A 108 2.75 -17.97 16.67
N GLY A 109 3.43 -18.81 15.89
CA GLY A 109 3.56 -18.66 14.44
C GLY A 109 4.35 -17.39 14.06
N HIS A 110 3.81 -16.60 13.13
CA HIS A 110 4.42 -15.33 12.71
C HIS A 110 4.31 -14.22 13.78
N MET A 111 3.66 -14.49 14.93
CA MET A 111 3.51 -13.50 15.99
C MET A 111 4.82 -13.19 16.69
N ASP A 112 5.72 -14.16 16.84
CA ASP A 112 7.04 -13.92 17.45
C ASP A 112 7.88 -12.94 16.63
N GLU A 113 7.93 -13.15 15.31
CA GLU A 113 8.63 -12.26 14.38
C GLU A 113 8.03 -10.85 14.37
N TRP A 114 6.71 -10.75 14.50
CA TRP A 114 6.03 -9.47 14.55
C TRP A 114 6.24 -8.73 15.86
N VAL A 115 6.25 -9.45 16.99
CA VAL A 115 6.61 -8.89 18.29
C VAL A 115 8.03 -8.35 18.27
N ASP A 116 8.99 -9.08 17.68
CA ASP A 116 10.38 -8.59 17.54
C ASP A 116 10.44 -7.24 16.81
N VAL A 117 9.70 -7.10 15.71
CA VAL A 117 9.67 -5.86 14.93
C VAL A 117 8.96 -4.75 15.69
N LEU A 118 7.83 -5.05 16.34
CA LEU A 118 7.04 -4.07 17.08
C LEU A 118 7.79 -3.52 18.30
N LEU A 119 8.55 -4.36 18.99
CA LEU A 119 9.36 -3.94 20.14
C LEU A 119 10.41 -2.90 19.78
N VAL A 120 11.01 -2.98 18.58
CA VAL A 120 11.95 -1.97 18.08
C VAL A 120 11.28 -0.61 17.89
N VAL A 121 10.05 -0.60 17.36
CA VAL A 121 9.27 0.64 17.19
C VAL A 121 8.84 1.20 18.55
N LEU A 122 8.39 0.35 19.47
CA LEU A 122 7.97 0.78 20.80
C LEU A 122 9.12 1.29 21.66
N ASP A 123 10.33 0.76 21.47
CA ASP A 123 11.53 1.30 22.12
C ASP A 123 11.76 2.76 21.73
N GLN A 124 11.64 3.09 20.44
CA GLN A 124 11.71 4.48 19.97
C GLN A 124 10.60 5.35 20.51
N PHE A 125 9.39 4.82 20.70
CA PHE A 125 8.29 5.56 21.30
C PHE A 125 8.58 5.89 22.77
N VAL A 126 9.14 4.94 23.53
CA VAL A 126 9.57 5.16 24.91
C VAL A 126 10.70 6.21 24.97
N MET A 127 11.70 6.11 24.10
CA MET A 127 12.81 7.06 24.01
C MET A 127 12.32 8.47 23.64
N THR A 128 11.42 8.56 22.67
CA THR A 128 10.79 9.82 22.26
C THR A 128 9.95 10.42 23.39
N ALA A 129 9.17 9.62 24.13
CA ALA A 129 8.43 10.07 25.30
C ALA A 129 9.35 10.57 26.43
N LYS A 130 10.58 10.04 26.54
CA LYS A 130 11.64 10.53 27.45
C LYS A 130 12.34 11.79 26.93
N GLY A 131 11.95 12.31 25.78
CA GLY A 131 12.56 13.48 25.13
C GLY A 131 13.84 13.17 24.35
N GLN A 132 14.14 11.89 24.09
CA GLN A 132 15.32 11.43 23.36
C GLN A 132 14.91 10.98 21.96
N VAL A 133 14.60 11.94 21.10
CA VAL A 133 14.04 11.67 19.76
C VAL A 133 15.15 11.30 18.78
N ASP A 134 15.02 10.13 18.15
CA ASP A 134 15.80 9.77 16.97
C ASP A 134 15.05 10.23 15.71
N VAL A 135 15.53 11.35 15.13
CA VAL A 135 14.96 11.93 13.91
C VAL A 135 15.48 11.27 12.63
N ASP A 136 16.27 10.20 12.69
CA ASP A 136 16.66 9.44 11.50
C ASP A 136 15.95 8.08 11.45
N PHE A 137 15.25 7.70 12.53
CA PHE A 137 14.52 6.44 12.64
C PHE A 137 13.50 6.20 11.51
N HIS A 138 12.97 7.24 10.86
CA HIS A 138 12.01 7.06 9.75
C HIS A 138 12.60 6.45 8.47
N HIS A 139 13.92 6.33 8.36
CA HIS A 139 14.59 5.58 7.28
C HIS A 139 14.75 4.08 7.60
N PHE A 140 14.02 3.56 8.60
CA PHE A 140 14.15 2.19 9.09
C PHE A 140 13.69 1.11 8.09
N GLU A 141 14.63 0.26 7.68
CA GLU A 141 14.44 -1.09 7.08
C GLU A 141 13.31 -1.94 7.75
N PRO A 142 13.11 -1.88 9.08
CA PRO A 142 12.02 -2.58 9.75
C PRO A 142 10.60 -2.22 9.32
N VAL A 143 10.34 -1.10 8.64
CA VAL A 143 9.00 -0.82 8.09
C VAL A 143 8.70 -1.77 6.93
N ASP A 144 9.66 -2.03 6.05
CA ASP A 144 9.50 -3.01 4.97
C ASP A 144 9.37 -4.43 5.55
N ARG A 145 10.14 -4.75 6.59
CA ARG A 145 10.00 -6.01 7.33
C ARG A 145 8.64 -6.11 8.03
N PHE A 146 8.13 -5.02 8.61
CA PHE A 146 6.81 -4.96 9.23
C PHE A 146 5.72 -5.23 8.20
N VAL A 147 5.75 -4.55 7.05
CA VAL A 147 4.80 -4.78 5.94
C VAL A 147 4.91 -6.21 5.43
N HIS A 148 6.13 -6.72 5.27
CA HIS A 148 6.37 -8.10 4.83
C HIS A 148 5.79 -9.13 5.80
N VAL A 149 6.04 -8.99 7.11
CA VAL A 149 5.51 -9.90 8.14
C VAL A 149 3.99 -9.76 8.27
N ALA A 150 3.46 -8.53 8.27
CA ALA A 150 2.02 -8.26 8.33
C ALA A 150 1.27 -8.86 7.13
N SER A 151 1.86 -8.84 5.92
CA SER A 151 1.25 -9.43 4.72
C SER A 151 1.12 -10.96 4.79
N LYS A 152 1.91 -11.62 5.65
CA LYS A 152 1.87 -13.07 5.88
C LYS A 152 0.99 -13.47 7.05
N MET A 153 0.50 -12.51 7.83
CA MET A 153 -0.46 -12.81 8.88
C MET A 153 -1.79 -13.21 8.23
N PRO A 154 -2.39 -14.34 8.64
CA PRO A 154 -3.73 -14.66 8.20
C PRO A 154 -4.66 -13.52 8.61
N ALA A 155 -5.48 -13.04 7.68
CA ALA A 155 -6.60 -12.17 8.05
C ALA A 155 -7.36 -12.91 9.16
N VAL A 156 -7.58 -12.23 10.29
CA VAL A 156 -8.46 -12.77 11.33
C VAL A 156 -9.84 -12.84 10.70
N VAL A 157 -10.16 -13.99 10.11
CA VAL A 157 -11.51 -14.34 9.70
C VAL A 157 -12.25 -14.51 11.01
N GLY A 158 -12.97 -13.45 11.40
CA GLY A 158 -13.90 -13.50 12.51
C GLY A 158 -14.86 -14.68 12.32
N VAL A 159 -15.08 -15.38 13.42
CA VAL A 159 -16.05 -16.47 13.61
C VAL A 159 -17.44 -16.02 13.17
#